data_AF-A0A8J9ZNI6-F1
#
_entry.id   AF-A0A8J9ZNI6-F1
#
_cell.length_a   1.000
_cell.length_b   1.000
_cell.length_c   1.000
_cell.angle_alpha   90.00
_cell.angle_beta   90.00
_cell.angle_gamma   90.00
#
_symmetry.space_group_name_H-M   'P 1'
#
loop_
_entity.id
_entity.type
_entity.pdbx_description
1 polymer ?
#
loop_
_entity_poly.entity_id
_entity_poly.type
_entity_poly.pdbx_seq_one_letter_code
_entity_poly.pdbx_strand_id
1 'polypeptide(L)'
;MALRSGLRLWLSRNVVLGSLAVSLAMNAWILSSTLLQQEVDPTCEVQRETLIQSMRILNHRLLRQEGSDKPAAQAAKEKPSGDSRVSCSRTSVVDTEAARLWGKPRRTKGFLAIGIPTVKRENNTNYLDVTLNSLIEHTPESKRDQITIVIFLADLDSDYNRRLSLEIYQNYSNYLDSGFMQVVQAPKHFYPQLEGLKQNFNDTRERVKWRSKQCVDFAFLFSYCHDLSEFYLQLEDDVISSEKYLTGIRDFINTQTSAWTMLEFSELGFIGKLFKSSDLQRLADFIMLFYQEMPVDYLIRYFIQLLPHQKSFLHLPSLFQHIGRRSSLVGKEQNLVDSFFVDSLKRRYNDSDNPPAVVSTNIPVFRQFKPQLAYSTEPGYFWAKSPLAGQAFFVLFEEPARLSRVVVETGSVEHPTDVLENGTLEASAHLVSVNELDDTPYCSDYVRLGDFGNGRFEAVTRSREGLGSFEVKCLKATVTRDQQVWMLVKEIAIWTVK
;
A
#
# COMPACT_ATOMS: atom_id res chain seq x y z
N MET A 1 78.08 11.75 31.74
CA MET A 1 76.60 11.76 31.53
C MET A 1 76.13 12.53 30.28
N ALA A 2 77.00 13.16 29.48
CA ALA A 2 76.57 13.96 28.32
C ALA A 2 76.55 13.21 26.95
N LEU A 3 77.11 12.00 26.84
CA LEU A 3 77.15 11.25 25.57
C LEU A 3 75.94 10.32 25.33
N ARG A 4 75.07 10.09 26.33
CA ARG A 4 73.86 9.25 26.18
C ARG A 4 72.59 10.04 25.80
N SER A 5 72.59 11.37 25.92
CA SER A 5 71.42 12.20 25.53
C SER A 5 71.45 12.59 24.04
N GLY A 6 72.63 12.81 23.45
CA GLY A 6 72.79 13.15 22.03
C GLY A 6 72.35 12.03 21.08
N LEU A 7 72.62 10.77 21.43
CA LEU A 7 72.24 9.62 20.59
C LEU A 7 70.70 9.41 20.56
N ARG A 8 70.00 9.67 21.67
CA ARG A 8 68.53 9.58 21.75
C ARG A 8 67.84 10.73 20.99
N LEU A 9 68.41 11.93 21.00
CA LEU A 9 67.91 13.06 20.21
C LEU A 9 68.17 12.88 18.69
N TRP A 10 69.27 12.24 18.31
CA TRP A 10 69.58 11.94 16.91
C TRP A 10 68.69 10.80 16.36
N LEU A 11 68.49 9.72 17.12
CA LEU A 11 67.59 8.62 16.77
C LEU A 11 66.13 9.08 16.65
N SER A 12 65.65 9.94 17.57
CA SER A 12 64.26 10.46 17.49
C SER A 12 64.06 11.42 16.31
N ARG A 13 65.02 12.29 15.97
CA ARG A 13 64.92 13.13 14.76
C ARG A 13 64.91 12.31 13.49
N ASN A 14 65.71 11.25 13.39
CA ASN A 14 65.73 10.38 12.21
C ASN A 14 64.48 9.50 12.09
N VAL A 15 63.88 9.08 13.21
CA VAL A 15 62.59 8.36 13.19
C VAL A 15 61.45 9.29 12.78
N VAL A 16 61.46 10.56 13.22
CA VAL A 16 60.45 11.56 12.82
C VAL A 16 60.62 12.00 11.36
N LEU A 17 61.86 12.15 10.87
CA LEU A 17 62.13 12.42 9.45
C LEU A 17 61.76 11.22 8.57
N GLY A 18 62.02 10.00 9.04
CA GLY A 18 61.62 8.76 8.37
C GLY A 18 60.09 8.60 8.31
N SER A 19 59.37 8.91 9.38
CA SER A 19 57.90 8.84 9.38
C SER A 19 57.25 9.93 8.53
N LEU A 20 57.82 11.14 8.48
CA LEU A 20 57.39 12.19 7.55
C LEU A 20 57.67 11.82 6.09
N ALA A 21 58.82 11.21 5.79
CA ALA A 21 59.13 10.75 4.43
C ALA A 21 58.20 9.61 3.99
N VAL A 22 57.88 8.66 4.88
CA VAL A 22 56.92 7.57 4.60
C VAL A 22 55.50 8.12 4.45
N SER A 23 55.09 9.10 5.27
CA SER A 23 53.77 9.73 5.17
C SER A 23 53.63 10.58 3.91
N LEU A 24 54.68 11.31 3.51
CA LEU A 24 54.73 12.02 2.23
C LEU A 24 54.75 11.07 1.03
N ALA A 25 55.46 9.95 1.12
CA ALA A 25 55.46 8.93 0.07
C ALA A 25 54.11 8.20 -0.03
N MET A 26 53.45 7.89 1.09
CA MET A 26 52.08 7.34 1.10
C MET A 26 51.07 8.36 0.58
N ASN A 27 51.16 9.63 0.97
CA ASN A 27 50.27 10.66 0.45
C ASN A 27 50.51 10.95 -1.03
N ALA A 28 51.76 10.94 -1.50
CA ALA A 28 52.10 11.04 -2.92
C ALA A 28 51.65 9.79 -3.71
N TRP A 29 51.69 8.59 -3.11
CA TRP A 29 51.17 7.36 -3.70
C TRP A 29 49.64 7.31 -3.70
N ILE A 30 48.98 7.85 -2.68
CA ILE A 30 47.52 8.03 -2.63
C ILE A 30 47.10 9.06 -3.68
N LEU A 31 47.80 10.20 -3.77
CA LEU A 31 47.55 11.23 -4.78
C LEU A 31 47.83 10.71 -6.21
N SER A 32 48.91 9.95 -6.40
CA SER A 32 49.26 9.30 -7.66
C SER A 32 48.31 8.16 -8.03
N SER A 33 47.73 7.45 -7.06
CA SER A 33 46.74 6.39 -7.32
C SER A 33 45.35 6.97 -7.57
N THR A 34 45.01 8.13 -6.99
CA THR A 34 43.83 8.92 -7.40
C THR A 34 44.01 9.61 -8.76
N LEU A 35 45.24 9.94 -9.18
CA LEU A 35 45.54 10.48 -10.52
C LEU A 35 45.73 9.41 -11.61
N LEU A 36 45.77 8.12 -11.22
CA LEU A 36 45.74 6.96 -12.11
C LEU A 36 44.40 6.23 -12.04
N GLN A 37 43.30 6.96 -11.79
CA GLN A 37 42.01 6.55 -12.35
C GLN A 37 42.10 6.74 -13.87
N GLN A 38 42.67 5.74 -14.53
CA GLN A 38 42.14 5.31 -15.80
C GLN A 38 40.65 5.07 -15.52
N GLU A 39 39.78 5.96 -15.98
CA GLU A 39 38.35 5.74 -16.09
C GLU A 39 38.13 4.52 -16.98
N VAL A 40 38.30 3.33 -16.40
CA VAL A 40 37.67 2.14 -16.93
C VAL A 40 36.25 2.25 -16.46
N ASP A 41 35.42 2.90 -17.30
CA ASP A 41 33.98 2.85 -17.20
C ASP A 41 33.60 1.35 -17.09
N PRO A 42 33.18 0.85 -15.91
CA PRO A 42 32.87 -0.55 -15.78
C PRO A 42 31.71 -0.83 -16.73
N THR A 43 31.85 -1.85 -17.59
CA THR A 43 30.78 -2.21 -18.53
C THR A 43 29.46 -2.37 -17.78
N CYS A 44 28.32 -2.10 -18.44
CA CYS A 44 26.98 -2.23 -17.86
C CYS A 44 26.79 -3.55 -17.09
N GLU A 45 27.35 -4.63 -17.63
CA GLU A 45 27.34 -5.94 -16.99
C GLU A 45 28.06 -5.94 -15.63
N VAL A 46 29.22 -5.29 -15.50
CA VAL A 46 29.95 -5.20 -14.24
C VAL A 46 29.19 -4.39 -13.20
N GLN A 47 28.60 -3.24 -13.58
CA GLN A 47 27.77 -2.44 -12.67
C GLN A 47 26.53 -3.23 -12.21
N ARG A 48 25.84 -3.88 -13.16
CA ARG A 48 24.69 -4.74 -12.90
C ARG A 48 25.06 -5.89 -11.97
N GLU A 49 26.11 -6.64 -12.28
CA GLU A 49 26.56 -7.77 -11.45
C GLU A 49 27.00 -7.32 -10.05
N THR A 50 27.65 -6.16 -9.93
CA THR A 50 28.00 -5.58 -8.62
C THR A 50 26.75 -5.24 -7.80
N LEU A 51 25.69 -4.72 -8.45
CA LEU A 51 24.42 -4.45 -7.78
C LEU A 51 23.71 -5.76 -7.41
N ILE A 52 23.73 -6.78 -8.28
CA ILE A 52 23.18 -8.12 -7.97
C ILE A 52 23.89 -8.70 -6.75
N GLN A 53 25.22 -8.61 -6.68
CA GLN A 53 25.98 -9.08 -5.52
C GLN A 53 25.57 -8.31 -4.24
N SER A 54 25.42 -6.99 -4.33
CA SER A 54 24.95 -6.16 -3.22
C SER A 54 23.55 -6.55 -2.76
N MET A 55 22.62 -6.79 -3.70
CA MET A 55 21.26 -7.25 -3.43
C MET A 55 21.25 -8.65 -2.80
N ARG A 56 22.12 -9.57 -3.25
CA ARG A 56 22.29 -10.90 -2.63
C ARG A 56 22.78 -10.80 -1.18
N ILE A 57 23.70 -9.89 -0.89
CA ILE A 57 24.19 -9.63 0.48
C ILE A 57 23.05 -9.08 1.35
N LEU A 58 22.26 -8.14 0.83
CA LEU A 58 21.07 -7.62 1.51
C LEU A 58 20.06 -8.74 1.78
N ASN A 59 19.82 -9.62 0.80
CA ASN A 59 18.90 -10.75 0.94
C ASN A 59 19.31 -11.72 2.06
N HIS A 60 20.60 -12.01 2.19
CA HIS A 60 21.12 -12.84 3.28
C HIS A 60 20.95 -12.22 4.67
N ARG A 61 20.87 -10.88 4.78
CA ARG A 61 20.56 -10.20 6.04
C ARG A 61 19.06 -10.23 6.36
N LEU A 62 18.20 -10.14 5.34
CA LEU A 62 16.74 -10.20 5.49
C LEU A 62 16.27 -11.58 5.95
N LEU A 63 16.78 -12.66 5.34
CA LEU A 63 16.48 -14.04 5.71
C LEU A 63 16.93 -14.43 7.13
N ARG A 64 17.71 -13.58 7.82
CA ARG A 64 18.09 -13.76 9.23
C ARG A 64 17.19 -13.01 10.21
N GLN A 65 16.40 -12.04 9.75
CA GLN A 65 15.44 -11.31 10.58
C GLN A 65 14.07 -11.98 10.62
N GLU A 66 13.73 -12.78 9.62
CA GLU A 66 12.56 -13.67 9.61
C GLU A 66 13.03 -15.10 10.01
N GLY A 67 12.52 -15.63 11.12
CA GLY A 67 12.83 -17.00 11.57
C GLY A 67 12.50 -18.06 10.51
N SER A 68 13.36 -19.08 10.40
CA SER A 68 13.46 -20.08 9.30
C SER A 68 12.20 -20.93 9.07
N ASP A 69 11.93 -21.50 7.89
CA ASP A 69 12.67 -22.58 7.24
C ASP A 69 12.43 -22.66 5.72
N LYS A 70 13.50 -22.64 4.92
CA LYS A 70 13.63 -23.38 3.64
C LYS A 70 15.09 -23.35 3.15
N PRO A 71 15.58 -24.40 2.44
CA PRO A 71 17.00 -24.51 2.11
C PRO A 71 17.38 -23.49 1.03
N ALA A 72 18.52 -22.84 1.24
CA ALA A 72 19.16 -21.98 0.25
C ALA A 72 19.56 -22.80 -0.99
N ALA A 73 18.98 -22.48 -2.14
CA ALA A 73 19.41 -23.04 -3.41
C ALA A 73 20.79 -22.49 -3.79
N GLN A 74 21.75 -23.39 -4.06
CA GLN A 74 23.07 -23.03 -4.55
C GLN A 74 22.98 -22.52 -5.99
N ALA A 75 23.51 -21.32 -6.23
CA ALA A 75 23.64 -20.75 -7.56
C ALA A 75 24.71 -21.50 -8.36
N ALA A 76 24.35 -22.01 -9.54
CA ALA A 76 25.30 -22.57 -10.50
C ALA A 76 26.19 -21.45 -11.10
N LYS A 77 27.47 -21.76 -11.31
CA LYS A 77 28.43 -20.90 -12.00
C LYS A 77 28.18 -20.95 -13.51
N GLU A 78 27.99 -19.81 -14.16
CA GLU A 78 28.01 -19.68 -15.62
C GLU A 78 29.22 -18.87 -16.10
N LYS A 79 29.72 -19.26 -17.29
CA LYS A 79 30.85 -18.65 -18.01
C LYS A 79 30.37 -17.42 -18.80
N PRO A 80 31.20 -16.36 -18.94
CA PRO A 80 30.84 -15.20 -19.73
C PRO A 80 30.86 -15.53 -21.23
N SER A 81 29.79 -15.16 -21.93
CA SER A 81 29.69 -15.24 -23.39
C SER A 81 29.59 -13.83 -23.98
N GLY A 82 30.54 -13.49 -24.85
CA GLY A 82 30.32 -12.61 -26.00
C GLY A 82 30.22 -11.10 -25.75
N ASP A 83 31.34 -10.42 -25.98
CA ASP A 83 31.51 -8.97 -26.06
C ASP A 83 30.46 -8.30 -26.97
N SER A 84 29.54 -7.55 -26.37
CA SER A 84 28.76 -6.53 -27.07
C SER A 84 28.75 -5.25 -26.23
N ARG A 85 29.45 -4.22 -26.73
CA ARG A 85 29.45 -2.88 -26.13
C ARG A 85 28.08 -2.25 -26.29
N VAL A 86 27.20 -2.47 -25.32
CA VAL A 86 25.92 -1.76 -25.21
C VAL A 86 26.13 -0.52 -24.36
N SER A 87 25.97 0.66 -24.97
CA SER A 87 25.99 1.96 -24.28
C SER A 87 24.87 2.02 -23.23
N CYS A 88 25.23 2.43 -22.01
CA CYS A 88 24.35 2.53 -20.83
C CYS A 88 23.47 3.79 -20.84
N SER A 89 23.03 4.24 -22.01
CA SER A 89 22.11 5.37 -22.15
C SER A 89 20.89 4.94 -22.94
N ARG A 90 20.00 4.18 -22.30
CA ARG A 90 18.58 4.27 -22.65
C ARG A 90 18.02 5.47 -21.90
N THR A 91 18.00 6.63 -22.54
CA THR A 91 16.99 7.65 -22.26
C THR A 91 15.66 7.09 -22.77
N SER A 92 15.08 6.11 -22.08
CA SER A 92 13.74 5.62 -22.42
C SER A 92 12.71 6.57 -21.84
N VAL A 93 12.75 7.83 -22.30
CA VAL A 93 11.58 8.69 -22.20
C VAL A 93 10.54 8.02 -23.10
N VAL A 94 9.51 7.45 -22.48
CA VAL A 94 8.39 6.88 -23.22
C VAL A 94 7.72 8.02 -23.99
N ASP A 95 7.60 7.87 -25.31
CA ASP A 95 6.77 8.75 -26.12
C ASP A 95 5.31 8.52 -25.73
N THR A 96 4.82 9.35 -24.81
CA THR A 96 3.47 9.22 -24.24
C THR A 96 2.37 9.48 -25.25
N GLU A 97 2.65 10.21 -26.33
CA GLU A 97 1.68 10.43 -27.41
C GLU A 97 1.58 9.19 -28.29
N ALA A 98 2.72 8.65 -28.73
CA ALA A 98 2.74 7.44 -29.55
C ALA A 98 2.20 6.20 -28.80
N ALA A 99 2.40 6.14 -27.49
CA ALA A 99 1.90 5.05 -26.64
C ALA A 99 0.39 5.14 -26.33
N ARG A 100 -0.25 6.31 -26.48
CA ARG A 100 -1.64 6.53 -26.09
C ARG A 100 -2.58 6.21 -27.24
N LEU A 101 -3.40 5.17 -27.08
CA LEU A 101 -4.40 4.76 -28.05
C LEU A 101 -5.69 5.58 -27.91
N TRP A 102 -6.14 5.79 -26.68
CA TRP A 102 -7.37 6.52 -26.37
C TRP A 102 -7.20 7.42 -25.15
N GLY A 103 -8.07 8.42 -25.05
CA GLY A 103 -8.08 9.40 -23.98
C GLY A 103 -7.22 10.62 -24.27
N LYS A 104 -7.52 11.73 -23.58
CA LYS A 104 -6.81 13.01 -23.76
C LYS A 104 -5.80 13.25 -22.63
N PRO A 105 -4.65 13.87 -22.93
CA PRO A 105 -3.75 14.35 -21.89
C PRO A 105 -4.43 15.48 -21.11
N ARG A 106 -4.15 15.56 -19.81
CA ARG A 106 -4.58 16.69 -18.97
C ARG A 106 -3.64 17.87 -19.17
N ARG A 107 -4.20 19.08 -19.10
CA ARG A 107 -3.42 20.33 -19.15
C ARG A 107 -2.68 20.61 -17.85
N THR A 108 -3.22 20.15 -16.73
CA THR A 108 -2.68 20.35 -15.38
C THR A 108 -2.37 19.00 -14.76
N LYS A 109 -1.27 18.95 -14.00
CA LYS A 109 -0.88 17.76 -13.24
C LYS A 109 -1.97 17.43 -12.22
N GLY A 110 -2.45 16.18 -12.25
CA GLY A 110 -3.45 15.68 -11.31
C GLY A 110 -2.83 15.35 -9.95
N PHE A 111 -3.67 14.98 -8.98
CA PHE A 111 -3.23 14.45 -7.69
C PHE A 111 -2.78 12.99 -7.81
N LEU A 112 -3.53 12.15 -8.54
CA LEU A 112 -3.30 10.70 -8.56
C LEU A 112 -3.38 10.12 -9.98
N ALA A 113 -2.33 9.44 -10.41
CA ALA A 113 -2.37 8.54 -11.56
C ALA A 113 -2.58 7.10 -11.05
N ILE A 114 -3.53 6.36 -11.62
CA ILE A 114 -3.80 4.97 -11.25
C ILE A 114 -3.42 4.08 -12.43
N GLY A 115 -2.37 3.28 -12.29
CA GLY A 115 -1.93 2.36 -13.34
C GLY A 115 -2.57 0.98 -13.21
N ILE A 116 -3.17 0.49 -14.29
CA ILE A 116 -3.86 -0.81 -14.35
C ILE A 116 -3.39 -1.57 -15.59
N PRO A 117 -2.41 -2.50 -15.48
CA PRO A 117 -2.06 -3.39 -16.56
C PRO A 117 -3.13 -4.48 -16.71
N THR A 118 -3.44 -4.85 -17.95
CA THR A 118 -4.37 -5.94 -18.27
C THR A 118 -3.79 -6.86 -19.34
N VAL A 119 -4.04 -8.16 -19.17
CA VAL A 119 -3.63 -9.23 -20.09
C VAL A 119 -4.76 -10.24 -20.21
N LYS A 120 -4.78 -10.97 -21.33
CA LYS A 120 -5.78 -11.99 -21.61
C LYS A 120 -5.65 -13.14 -20.61
N ARG A 121 -6.76 -13.49 -19.97
CA ARG A 121 -6.87 -14.70 -19.14
C ARG A 121 -7.51 -15.85 -19.92
N GLU A 122 -7.33 -17.06 -19.41
CA GLU A 122 -7.99 -18.24 -19.95
C GLU A 122 -9.53 -18.12 -19.87
N ASN A 123 -10.21 -18.80 -20.79
CA ASN A 123 -11.67 -18.83 -20.90
C ASN A 123 -12.32 -17.43 -21.10
N ASN A 124 -11.56 -16.45 -21.59
CA ASN A 124 -12.01 -15.06 -21.76
C ASN A 124 -12.56 -14.43 -20.47
N THR A 125 -12.02 -14.84 -19.32
CA THR A 125 -12.38 -14.22 -18.04
C THR A 125 -11.87 -12.77 -18.04
N ASN A 126 -12.75 -11.79 -17.85
CA ASN A 126 -12.39 -10.38 -17.76
C ASN A 126 -12.95 -9.79 -16.46
N TYR A 127 -12.10 -9.05 -15.73
CA TYR A 127 -12.47 -8.36 -14.49
C TYR A 127 -12.31 -6.84 -14.62
N LEU A 128 -11.73 -6.36 -15.73
CA LEU A 128 -11.33 -4.97 -15.90
C LEU A 128 -12.52 -4.03 -15.76
N ASP A 129 -13.65 -4.37 -16.36
CA ASP A 129 -14.90 -3.63 -16.30
C ASP A 129 -15.46 -3.52 -14.87
N VAL A 130 -15.34 -4.57 -14.05
CA VAL A 130 -15.71 -4.50 -12.62
C VAL A 130 -14.78 -3.53 -11.88
N THR A 131 -13.47 -3.63 -12.12
CA THR A 131 -12.46 -2.75 -11.53
C THR A 131 -12.68 -1.28 -11.90
N LEU A 132 -12.88 -1.01 -13.18
CA LEU A 132 -13.09 0.34 -13.70
C LEU A 132 -14.39 0.95 -13.16
N ASN A 133 -15.49 0.19 -13.16
CA ASN A 133 -16.77 0.66 -12.64
C ASN A 133 -16.68 0.97 -11.14
N SER A 134 -16.03 0.11 -10.35
CA SER A 134 -15.81 0.38 -8.92
C SER A 134 -15.06 1.71 -8.70
N LEU A 135 -13.97 1.94 -9.45
CA LEU A 135 -13.21 3.20 -9.34
C LEU A 135 -14.02 4.42 -9.79
N ILE A 136 -14.80 4.29 -10.86
CA ILE A 136 -15.65 5.36 -11.41
C ILE A 136 -16.78 5.73 -10.43
N GLU A 137 -17.47 4.73 -9.89
CA GLU A 137 -18.58 4.91 -8.95
C GLU A 137 -18.10 5.53 -7.64
N HIS A 138 -16.92 5.13 -7.16
CA HIS A 138 -16.29 5.65 -5.95
C HIS A 138 -15.47 6.93 -6.18
N THR A 139 -15.54 7.53 -7.37
CA THR A 139 -14.96 8.84 -7.67
C THR A 139 -16.04 9.85 -8.05
N PRO A 140 -16.41 10.76 -7.13
CA PRO A 140 -17.37 11.82 -7.41
C PRO A 140 -16.94 12.66 -8.62
N GLU A 141 -17.90 13.13 -9.43
CA GLU A 141 -17.61 13.90 -10.65
C GLU A 141 -16.73 15.14 -10.37
N SER A 142 -16.96 15.82 -9.24
CA SER A 142 -16.18 16.97 -8.78
C SER A 142 -14.73 16.67 -8.39
N LYS A 143 -14.35 15.38 -8.31
CA LYS A 143 -13.00 14.92 -8.00
C LYS A 143 -12.31 14.23 -9.19
N ARG A 144 -13.04 13.98 -10.28
CA ARG A 144 -12.48 13.29 -11.46
C ARG A 144 -11.38 14.09 -12.13
N ASP A 145 -11.35 15.41 -11.97
CA ASP A 145 -10.29 16.26 -12.50
C ASP A 145 -8.91 16.03 -11.86
N GLN A 146 -8.89 15.44 -10.66
CA GLN A 146 -7.69 15.15 -9.87
C GLN A 146 -7.07 13.78 -10.19
N ILE A 147 -7.74 12.92 -10.97
CA ILE A 147 -7.32 11.53 -11.19
C ILE A 147 -7.16 11.24 -12.68
N THR A 148 -6.14 10.45 -13.03
CA THR A 148 -6.02 9.83 -14.36
C THR A 148 -5.83 8.33 -14.20
N ILE A 149 -6.81 7.53 -14.65
CA ILE A 149 -6.70 6.07 -14.71
C ILE A 149 -6.01 5.70 -16.04
N VAL A 150 -4.86 5.03 -15.96
CA VAL A 150 -4.07 4.58 -17.10
C VAL A 150 -4.23 3.07 -17.25
N ILE A 151 -5.00 2.67 -18.25
CA ILE A 151 -5.23 1.27 -18.61
C ILE A 151 -4.17 0.86 -19.61
N PHE A 152 -3.31 -0.08 -19.22
CA PHE A 152 -2.24 -0.57 -20.06
C PHE A 152 -2.57 -1.94 -20.65
N LEU A 153 -2.77 -1.97 -21.97
CA LEU A 153 -2.99 -3.20 -22.75
C LEU A 153 -1.64 -3.92 -22.92
N ALA A 154 -1.32 -4.79 -21.97
CA ALA A 154 -0.01 -5.42 -21.87
C ALA A 154 0.07 -6.77 -22.60
N ASP A 155 -1.01 -7.27 -23.20
CA ASP A 155 -0.95 -8.57 -23.87
C ASP A 155 -0.05 -8.54 -25.12
N LEU A 156 0.57 -9.67 -25.45
CA LEU A 156 1.38 -9.81 -26.67
C LEU A 156 0.50 -10.10 -27.91
N ASP A 157 -0.75 -10.55 -27.72
CA ASP A 157 -1.77 -10.73 -28.74
C ASP A 157 -2.33 -9.36 -29.17
N SER A 158 -1.86 -8.86 -30.32
CA SER A 158 -2.28 -7.56 -30.86
C SER A 158 -3.76 -7.51 -31.25
N ASP A 159 -4.35 -8.64 -31.65
CA ASP A 159 -5.77 -8.68 -32.00
C ASP A 159 -6.67 -8.67 -30.76
N TYR A 160 -6.22 -9.29 -29.67
CA TYR A 160 -6.86 -9.12 -28.37
C TYR A 160 -6.81 -7.67 -27.91
N ASN A 161 -5.62 -7.05 -27.87
CA ASN A 161 -5.48 -5.64 -27.45
C ASN A 161 -6.33 -4.70 -28.31
N ARG A 162 -6.35 -4.88 -29.63
CA ARG A 162 -7.18 -4.06 -30.53
C ARG A 162 -8.65 -4.17 -30.18
N ARG A 163 -9.19 -5.38 -29.99
CA ARG A 163 -10.60 -5.59 -29.61
C ARG A 163 -10.92 -4.97 -28.26
N LEU A 164 -10.10 -5.23 -27.24
CA LEU A 164 -10.28 -4.69 -25.90
C LEU A 164 -10.22 -3.15 -25.90
N SER A 165 -9.31 -2.56 -26.69
CA SER A 165 -9.22 -1.10 -26.82
C SER A 165 -10.50 -0.47 -27.38
N LEU A 166 -11.15 -1.13 -28.35
CA LEU A 166 -12.39 -0.66 -28.95
C LEU A 166 -13.56 -0.80 -27.98
N GLU A 167 -13.61 -1.91 -27.24
CA GLU A 167 -14.61 -2.15 -26.19
C GLU A 167 -14.52 -1.08 -25.09
N ILE A 168 -13.31 -0.78 -24.61
CA ILE A 168 -13.08 0.28 -23.62
C ILE A 168 -13.54 1.64 -24.18
N TYR A 169 -13.20 1.94 -25.44
CA TYR A 169 -13.64 3.18 -26.07
C TYR A 169 -15.18 3.29 -26.14
N GLN A 170 -15.86 2.21 -26.52
CA GLN A 170 -17.32 2.19 -26.62
C GLN A 170 -18.01 2.38 -25.26
N ASN A 171 -17.46 1.77 -24.19
CA ASN A 171 -18.09 1.77 -22.87
C ASN A 171 -17.70 3.01 -22.03
N TYR A 172 -16.55 3.62 -22.27
CA TYR A 172 -15.97 4.66 -21.41
C TYR A 172 -15.57 5.95 -22.14
N SER A 173 -16.11 6.21 -23.34
CA SER A 173 -15.77 7.37 -24.18
C SER A 173 -15.78 8.71 -23.43
N ASN A 174 -16.82 8.99 -22.63
CA ASN A 174 -16.92 10.23 -21.85
C ASN A 174 -15.75 10.41 -20.85
N TYR A 175 -15.28 9.31 -20.26
CA TYR A 175 -14.17 9.31 -19.32
C TYR A 175 -12.81 9.47 -20.03
N LEU A 176 -12.69 8.92 -21.23
CA LEU A 176 -11.53 9.11 -22.10
C LEU A 176 -11.46 10.57 -22.60
N ASP A 177 -12.58 11.11 -23.05
CA ASP A 177 -12.68 12.46 -23.59
C ASP A 177 -12.42 13.57 -22.57
N SER A 178 -12.77 13.32 -21.31
CA SER A 178 -12.49 14.23 -20.19
C SER A 178 -11.04 14.15 -19.67
N GLY A 179 -10.26 13.15 -20.11
CA GLY A 179 -8.92 12.88 -19.58
C GLY A 179 -8.91 12.18 -18.22
N PHE A 180 -10.07 11.71 -17.74
CA PHE A 180 -10.17 10.85 -16.54
C PHE A 180 -9.55 9.48 -16.77
N MET A 181 -9.61 8.98 -17.99
CA MET A 181 -9.02 7.70 -18.38
C MET A 181 -8.11 7.85 -19.61
N GLN A 182 -7.10 6.99 -19.69
CA GLN A 182 -6.25 6.82 -20.86
C GLN A 182 -6.05 5.33 -21.12
N VAL A 183 -6.07 4.94 -22.39
CA VAL A 183 -5.72 3.57 -22.82
C VAL A 183 -4.39 3.64 -23.54
N VAL A 184 -3.43 2.84 -23.08
CA VAL A 184 -2.06 2.88 -23.55
C VAL A 184 -1.58 1.50 -23.95
N GLN A 185 -0.61 1.48 -24.86
CA GLN A 185 0.07 0.26 -25.26
C GLN A 185 1.55 0.54 -25.48
N ALA A 186 2.40 -0.35 -24.98
CA ALA A 186 3.83 -0.27 -25.17
C ALA A 186 4.18 -0.58 -26.62
N PRO A 187 5.05 0.23 -27.28
CA PRO A 187 5.51 -0.10 -28.60
C PRO A 187 6.38 -1.37 -28.54
N LYS A 188 6.35 -2.19 -29.59
CA LYS A 188 7.07 -3.49 -29.62
C LYS A 188 8.56 -3.37 -29.29
N HIS A 189 9.20 -2.26 -29.68
CA HIS A 189 10.62 -2.03 -29.43
C HIS A 189 10.95 -1.69 -27.96
N PHE A 190 9.95 -1.41 -27.13
CA PHE A 190 10.14 -1.22 -25.69
C PHE A 190 10.53 -2.54 -25.01
N TYR A 191 9.94 -3.66 -25.46
CA TYR A 191 10.22 -4.98 -24.90
C TYR A 191 11.63 -5.47 -25.28
N PRO A 192 12.48 -5.80 -24.29
CA PRO A 192 13.77 -6.44 -24.54
C PRO A 192 13.56 -7.92 -24.89
N GLN A 193 14.66 -8.66 -25.09
CA GLN A 193 14.58 -10.09 -25.33
C GLN A 193 13.93 -10.83 -24.13
N LEU A 194 12.88 -11.59 -24.43
CA LEU A 194 12.12 -12.42 -23.47
C LEU A 194 12.33 -13.93 -23.69
N GLU A 195 13.24 -14.30 -24.59
CA GLU A 195 13.62 -15.69 -24.88
C GLU A 195 15.04 -15.98 -24.40
N GLY A 196 15.30 -17.22 -23.99
CA GLY A 196 16.63 -17.60 -23.49
C GLY A 196 16.98 -16.96 -22.14
N LEU A 197 15.98 -16.61 -21.34
CA LEU A 197 16.14 -16.01 -20.02
C LEU A 197 16.80 -16.98 -19.03
N LYS A 198 17.58 -16.43 -18.09
CA LYS A 198 18.21 -17.18 -16.99
C LYS A 198 17.14 -17.85 -16.13
N GLN A 199 17.28 -19.16 -15.90
CA GLN A 199 16.39 -19.90 -15.01
C GLN A 199 16.85 -19.75 -13.56
N ASN A 200 16.10 -18.95 -12.80
CA ASN A 200 16.29 -18.74 -11.37
C ASN A 200 15.05 -19.22 -10.59
N PHE A 201 15.15 -19.34 -9.26
CA PHE A 201 14.03 -19.68 -8.34
C PHE A 201 13.34 -21.04 -8.60
N ASN A 202 13.98 -21.94 -9.34
CA ASN A 202 13.39 -23.22 -9.76
C ASN A 202 12.07 -23.06 -10.55
N ASP A 203 11.91 -21.90 -11.21
CA ASP A 203 10.76 -21.61 -12.06
C ASP A 203 10.90 -22.32 -13.42
N THR A 204 9.76 -22.74 -14.00
CA THR A 204 9.74 -23.21 -15.40
C THR A 204 10.06 -22.07 -16.35
N ARG A 205 10.44 -22.38 -17.60
CA ARG A 205 10.78 -21.35 -18.60
C ARG A 205 9.59 -20.42 -18.87
N GLU A 206 8.39 -20.97 -18.88
CA GLU A 206 7.13 -20.24 -19.07
C GLU A 206 6.90 -19.25 -17.93
N ARG A 207 7.14 -19.69 -16.69
CA ARG A 207 7.02 -18.83 -15.51
C ARG A 207 8.09 -17.74 -15.47
N VAL A 208 9.34 -18.06 -15.82
CA VAL A 208 10.43 -17.08 -15.95
C VAL A 208 10.07 -16.02 -17.00
N LYS A 209 9.60 -16.44 -18.18
CA LYS A 209 9.14 -15.53 -19.23
C LYS A 209 7.98 -14.66 -18.77
N TRP A 210 6.99 -15.23 -18.10
CA TRP A 210 5.85 -14.51 -17.54
C TRP A 210 6.28 -13.43 -16.55
N ARG A 211 7.08 -13.78 -15.52
CA ARG A 211 7.53 -12.79 -14.52
C ARG A 211 8.48 -11.72 -15.08
N SER A 212 9.29 -12.09 -16.08
CA SER A 212 10.23 -11.15 -16.72
C SER A 212 9.47 -10.16 -17.61
N LYS A 213 8.47 -10.63 -18.36
CA LYS A 213 7.55 -9.76 -19.10
C LYS A 213 6.83 -8.81 -18.15
N GLN A 214 6.29 -9.32 -17.04
CA GLN A 214 5.60 -8.51 -16.03
C GLN A 214 6.48 -7.38 -15.47
N CYS A 215 7.77 -7.62 -15.24
CA CYS A 215 8.72 -6.57 -14.87
C CYS A 215 8.80 -5.46 -15.93
N VAL A 216 8.92 -5.84 -17.21
CA VAL A 216 8.97 -4.89 -18.32
C VAL A 216 7.65 -4.12 -18.45
N ASP A 217 6.52 -4.79 -18.24
CA ASP A 217 5.19 -4.17 -18.27
C ASP A 217 5.08 -3.06 -17.20
N PHE A 218 5.48 -3.34 -15.97
CA PHE A 218 5.47 -2.34 -14.90
C PHE A 218 6.44 -1.20 -15.16
N ALA A 219 7.65 -1.50 -15.67
CA ALA A 219 8.59 -0.44 -16.01
C ALA A 219 8.06 0.49 -17.11
N PHE A 220 7.38 -0.05 -18.12
CA PHE A 220 6.69 0.76 -19.12
C PHE A 220 5.64 1.66 -18.47
N LEU A 221 4.77 1.07 -17.64
CA LEU A 221 3.66 1.77 -17.01
C LEU A 221 4.15 2.90 -16.09
N PHE A 222 5.19 2.66 -15.30
CA PHE A 222 5.83 3.68 -14.47
C PHE A 222 6.47 4.79 -15.29
N SER A 223 7.18 4.45 -16.38
CA SER A 223 7.77 5.45 -17.27
C SER A 223 6.70 6.29 -17.95
N TYR A 224 5.58 5.69 -18.38
CA TYR A 224 4.45 6.41 -18.97
C TYR A 224 3.78 7.34 -17.96
N CYS A 225 3.59 6.87 -16.72
CA CYS A 225 2.91 7.62 -15.68
C CYS A 225 3.80 8.66 -14.98
N HIS A 226 5.09 8.68 -15.30
CA HIS A 226 6.01 9.69 -14.82
C HIS A 226 5.49 11.08 -15.19
N ASP A 227 5.38 11.95 -14.20
CA ASP A 227 4.87 13.32 -14.28
C ASP A 227 3.40 13.53 -14.67
N LEU A 228 2.58 12.48 -14.86
CA LEU A 228 1.14 12.64 -15.10
C LEU A 228 0.38 13.21 -13.90
N SER A 229 0.83 12.93 -12.69
CA SER A 229 0.18 13.33 -11.44
C SER A 229 1.20 13.44 -10.31
N GLU A 230 0.83 14.01 -9.17
CA GLU A 230 1.70 14.12 -7.99
C GLU A 230 2.10 12.73 -7.45
N PHE A 231 1.11 11.85 -7.34
CA PHE A 231 1.27 10.47 -6.88
C PHE A 231 0.85 9.47 -7.94
N TYR A 232 1.37 8.25 -7.82
CA TYR A 232 1.00 7.11 -8.63
C TYR A 232 0.57 5.95 -7.74
N LEU A 233 -0.53 5.31 -8.09
CA LEU A 233 -1.06 4.11 -7.44
C LEU A 233 -1.03 2.95 -8.42
N GLN A 234 -0.38 1.86 -8.04
CA GLN A 234 -0.45 0.60 -8.75
C GLN A 234 -1.69 -0.20 -8.33
N LEU A 235 -2.49 -0.63 -9.31
CA LEU A 235 -3.56 -1.63 -9.13
C LEU A 235 -3.43 -2.75 -10.18
N GLU A 236 -4.19 -3.83 -10.01
CA GLU A 236 -4.40 -4.86 -11.02
C GLU A 236 -5.78 -4.70 -11.66
N ASP A 237 -6.06 -5.42 -12.75
CA ASP A 237 -7.35 -5.33 -13.47
C ASP A 237 -8.49 -6.14 -12.83
N ASP A 238 -8.26 -6.74 -11.66
CA ASP A 238 -9.21 -7.56 -10.90
C ASP A 238 -9.33 -7.13 -9.43
N VAL A 239 -9.58 -5.84 -9.21
CA VAL A 239 -9.64 -5.20 -7.89
C VAL A 239 -10.91 -4.38 -7.72
N ILE A 240 -11.50 -4.40 -6.53
CA ILE A 240 -12.54 -3.44 -6.11
C ILE A 240 -11.96 -2.43 -5.13
N SER A 241 -12.50 -1.22 -5.15
CA SER A 241 -12.11 -0.12 -4.27
C SER A 241 -13.17 0.13 -3.20
N SER A 242 -12.74 0.71 -2.07
CA SER A 242 -13.66 1.30 -1.07
C SER A 242 -14.27 2.62 -1.57
N GLU A 243 -15.47 2.97 -1.10
CA GLU A 243 -16.23 4.15 -1.56
C GLU A 243 -15.50 5.50 -1.46
N LYS A 244 -14.57 5.63 -0.52
CA LYS A 244 -13.80 6.88 -0.31
C LYS A 244 -12.30 6.68 -0.46
N TYR A 245 -11.89 5.77 -1.34
CA TYR A 245 -10.46 5.43 -1.51
C TYR A 245 -9.60 6.68 -1.75
N LEU A 246 -10.07 7.65 -2.57
CA LEU A 246 -9.31 8.87 -2.88
C LEU A 246 -9.06 9.72 -1.64
N THR A 247 -10.09 9.90 -0.81
CA THR A 247 -9.99 10.66 0.44
C THR A 247 -9.08 9.92 1.42
N GLY A 248 -9.27 8.60 1.59
CA GLY A 248 -8.42 7.77 2.45
C GLY A 248 -6.94 7.84 2.04
N ILE A 249 -6.63 7.82 0.74
CA ILE A 249 -5.27 8.02 0.22
C ILE A 249 -4.71 9.38 0.63
N ARG A 250 -5.48 10.46 0.39
CA ARG A 250 -5.05 11.83 0.69
C ARG A 250 -4.79 12.05 2.18
N ASP A 251 -5.72 11.60 3.01
CA ASP A 251 -5.62 11.74 4.46
C ASP A 251 -4.45 10.91 5.00
N PHE A 252 -4.24 9.71 4.47
CA PHE A 252 -3.09 8.90 4.85
C PHE A 252 -1.76 9.56 4.48
N ILE A 253 -1.64 10.15 3.28
CA ILE A 253 -0.45 10.91 2.88
C ILE A 253 -0.21 12.08 3.86
N ASN A 254 -1.26 12.84 4.18
CA ASN A 254 -1.17 14.02 5.04
C ASN A 254 -0.82 13.70 6.50
N THR A 255 -1.17 12.50 6.97
CA THR A 255 -0.84 12.05 8.34
C THR A 255 0.60 11.55 8.49
N GLN A 256 1.34 11.36 7.38
CA GLN A 256 2.72 10.88 7.46
C GLN A 256 3.66 11.98 7.97
N THR A 257 4.16 11.80 9.20
CA THR A 257 5.18 12.68 9.81
C THR A 257 6.61 12.25 9.49
N SER A 258 6.79 10.98 9.13
CA SER A 258 8.08 10.42 8.70
C SER A 258 8.20 10.41 7.18
N ALA A 259 9.42 10.58 6.67
CA ALA A 259 9.70 10.30 5.27
C ALA A 259 9.42 8.83 4.94
N TRP A 260 8.80 8.61 3.78
CA TRP A 260 8.39 7.30 3.25
C TRP A 260 8.78 7.18 1.78
N THR A 261 8.97 5.93 1.36
CA THR A 261 9.25 5.56 -0.05
C THR A 261 8.01 5.01 -0.74
N MET A 262 7.18 4.26 -0.01
CA MET A 262 5.93 3.70 -0.50
C MET A 262 4.85 3.83 0.59
N LEU A 263 3.61 4.03 0.18
CA LEU A 263 2.43 3.80 1.03
C LEU A 263 1.60 2.66 0.46
N GLU A 264 1.00 1.86 1.32
CA GLU A 264 0.25 0.66 0.94
C GLU A 264 -1.21 0.81 1.34
N PHE A 265 -2.12 0.40 0.47
CA PHE A 265 -3.57 0.45 0.68
C PHE A 265 -4.24 -0.92 0.50
N SER A 266 -3.42 -1.97 0.38
CA SER A 266 -3.77 -3.38 0.50
C SER A 266 -2.53 -4.15 0.94
N GLU A 267 -2.72 -5.20 1.74
CA GLU A 267 -1.65 -6.14 2.10
C GLU A 267 -1.31 -7.13 0.98
N LEU A 268 -2.16 -7.21 -0.05
CA LEU A 268 -2.07 -8.20 -1.11
C LEU A 268 -1.07 -7.78 -2.19
N GLY A 269 0.00 -8.57 -2.32
CA GLY A 269 0.89 -8.56 -3.49
C GLY A 269 1.32 -7.14 -3.90
N PHE A 270 1.08 -6.81 -5.18
CA PHE A 270 1.41 -5.51 -5.75
C PHE A 270 0.20 -4.58 -5.95
N ILE A 271 -0.88 -4.84 -5.23
CA ILE A 271 -2.11 -4.05 -5.26
C ILE A 271 -2.01 -2.92 -4.24
N GLY A 272 -2.48 -1.74 -4.62
CA GLY A 272 -2.61 -0.59 -3.73
C GLY A 272 -1.26 -0.01 -3.31
N LYS A 273 -0.22 -0.11 -4.14
CA LYS A 273 1.11 0.43 -3.84
C LYS A 273 1.25 1.84 -4.41
N LEU A 274 1.44 2.81 -3.53
CA LEU A 274 1.54 4.22 -3.88
C LEU A 274 2.98 4.72 -3.81
N PHE A 275 3.37 5.45 -4.85
CA PHE A 275 4.67 6.09 -5.00
C PHE A 275 4.53 7.57 -5.34
N LYS A 276 5.55 8.37 -5.03
CA LYS A 276 5.68 9.73 -5.58
C LYS A 276 6.00 9.62 -7.06
N SER A 277 5.36 10.43 -7.90
CA SER A 277 5.59 10.37 -9.35
C SER A 277 7.05 10.68 -9.73
N SER A 278 7.74 11.49 -8.92
CA SER A 278 9.18 11.81 -9.08
C SER A 278 10.10 10.59 -8.96
N ASP A 279 9.66 9.52 -8.29
CA ASP A 279 10.47 8.31 -8.09
C ASP A 279 10.24 7.26 -9.18
N LEU A 280 9.20 7.43 -10.03
CA LEU A 280 8.76 6.41 -10.99
C LEU A 280 9.79 6.08 -12.06
N GLN A 281 10.46 7.10 -12.64
CA GLN A 281 11.45 6.83 -13.68
C GLN A 281 12.62 6.00 -13.12
N ARG A 282 13.10 6.36 -11.92
CA ARG A 282 14.18 5.62 -11.25
C ARG A 282 13.76 4.19 -10.90
N LEU A 283 12.51 4.00 -10.47
CA LEU A 283 11.95 2.66 -10.20
C LEU A 283 11.83 1.84 -11.48
N ALA A 284 11.37 2.45 -12.58
CA ALA A 284 11.27 1.80 -13.88
C ALA A 284 12.63 1.32 -14.39
N ASP A 285 13.65 2.20 -14.34
CA ASP A 285 15.01 1.89 -14.75
C ASP A 285 15.60 0.76 -13.89
N PHE A 286 15.38 0.80 -12.58
CA PHE A 286 15.79 -0.25 -11.65
C PHE A 286 15.15 -1.61 -11.99
N ILE A 287 13.84 -1.64 -12.25
CA ILE A 287 13.14 -2.88 -12.63
C ILE A 287 13.65 -3.40 -13.97
N MET A 288 13.85 -2.52 -14.95
CA MET A 288 14.42 -2.89 -16.26
C MET A 288 15.84 -3.44 -16.14
N LEU A 289 16.64 -3.00 -15.18
CA LEU A 289 17.98 -3.55 -14.96
C LEU A 289 17.95 -5.03 -14.51
N PHE A 290 16.90 -5.45 -13.80
CA PHE A 290 16.79 -6.77 -13.19
C PHE A 290 15.64 -7.63 -13.69
N TYR A 291 14.98 -7.24 -14.79
CA TYR A 291 13.79 -7.94 -15.30
C TYR A 291 14.01 -9.45 -15.54
N GLN A 292 15.23 -9.87 -15.91
CA GLN A 292 15.57 -11.28 -16.12
C GLN A 292 15.85 -12.03 -14.81
N GLU A 293 16.26 -11.32 -13.76
CA GLU A 293 16.84 -11.94 -12.57
C GLU A 293 15.76 -12.40 -11.60
N MET A 294 14.75 -11.56 -11.31
CA MET A 294 13.79 -11.79 -10.21
C MET A 294 12.39 -11.26 -10.55
N PRO A 295 11.32 -11.73 -9.87
CA PRO A 295 9.98 -11.16 -9.98
C PRO A 295 9.92 -9.71 -9.48
N VAL A 296 8.96 -8.94 -9.99
CA VAL A 296 8.82 -7.51 -9.68
C VAL A 296 8.63 -7.22 -8.19
N ASP A 297 7.87 -8.05 -7.47
CA ASP A 297 7.62 -7.89 -6.03
C ASP A 297 8.91 -7.84 -5.21
N TYR A 298 9.90 -8.65 -5.60
CA TYR A 298 11.22 -8.68 -4.97
C TYR A 298 11.98 -7.40 -5.30
N LEU A 299 11.96 -6.99 -6.57
CA LEU A 299 12.67 -5.79 -7.03
C LEU A 299 12.20 -4.54 -6.29
N ILE A 300 10.91 -4.36 -6.11
CA ILE A 300 10.38 -3.20 -5.37
C ILE A 300 10.83 -3.20 -3.92
N ARG A 301 10.82 -4.36 -3.24
CA ARG A 301 11.33 -4.48 -1.86
C ARG A 301 12.79 -4.05 -1.78
N TYR A 302 13.62 -4.48 -2.72
CA TYR A 302 15.02 -4.04 -2.76
C TYR A 302 15.17 -2.56 -3.09
N PHE A 303 14.37 -2.03 -4.02
CA PHE A 303 14.37 -0.61 -4.34
C PHE A 303 14.10 0.25 -3.10
N ILE A 304 13.08 -0.11 -2.30
CA ILE A 304 12.77 0.59 -1.04
C ILE A 304 13.93 0.53 -0.06
N GLN A 305 14.60 -0.63 0.05
CA GLN A 305 15.74 -0.80 0.95
C GLN A 305 16.99 -0.03 0.52
N LEU A 306 17.16 0.22 -0.78
CA LEU A 306 18.27 1.02 -1.30
C LEU A 306 18.07 2.52 -1.04
N LEU A 307 16.84 2.97 -0.77
CA LEU A 307 16.55 4.38 -0.52
C LEU A 307 16.75 4.76 0.96
N PRO A 308 17.19 6.01 1.26
CA PRO A 308 17.51 6.45 2.63
C PRO A 308 16.33 6.34 3.61
N HIS A 309 15.10 6.35 3.09
CA HIS A 309 13.86 6.34 3.86
C HIS A 309 13.15 4.99 3.70
N GLN A 310 13.76 3.95 4.25
CA GLN A 310 13.33 2.54 4.21
C GLN A 310 12.01 2.27 4.96
N LYS A 311 10.96 3.01 4.64
CA LYS A 311 9.66 2.87 5.28
C LYS A 311 8.59 2.73 4.22
N SER A 312 7.84 1.64 4.39
CA SER A 312 6.52 1.47 3.82
C SER A 312 5.52 1.50 4.97
N PHE A 313 4.39 2.15 4.77
CA PHE A 313 3.32 2.21 5.77
C PHE A 313 2.03 1.72 5.13
N LEU A 314 1.34 0.81 5.82
CA LEU A 314 0.06 0.27 5.41
C LEU A 314 -1.07 1.10 6.04
N HIS A 315 -1.95 1.63 5.19
CA HIS A 315 -3.22 2.22 5.60
C HIS A 315 -4.16 1.11 6.06
N LEU A 316 -4.78 1.30 7.23
CA LEU A 316 -5.73 0.36 7.82
C LEU A 316 -7.00 1.11 8.20
N PRO A 317 -8.19 0.67 7.74
CA PRO A 317 -8.47 -0.51 6.90
C PRO A 317 -7.87 -0.43 5.49
N SER A 318 -7.70 -1.59 4.84
CA SER A 318 -7.30 -1.61 3.42
C SER A 318 -8.39 -0.96 2.56
N LEU A 319 -7.98 -0.28 1.49
CA LEU A 319 -8.89 0.43 0.59
C LEU A 319 -9.20 -0.37 -0.69
N PHE A 320 -8.50 -1.48 -0.93
CA PHE A 320 -8.61 -2.28 -2.14
C PHE A 320 -8.66 -3.78 -1.82
N GLN A 321 -9.42 -4.52 -2.62
CA GLN A 321 -9.57 -5.97 -2.51
C GLN A 321 -9.49 -6.65 -3.87
N HIS A 322 -8.72 -7.72 -3.96
CA HIS A 322 -8.61 -8.54 -5.16
C HIS A 322 -9.83 -9.45 -5.34
N ILE A 323 -10.47 -9.38 -6.50
CA ILE A 323 -11.67 -10.20 -6.82
C ILE A 323 -11.38 -11.30 -7.85
N GLY A 324 -10.18 -11.29 -8.44
CA GLY A 324 -9.76 -12.28 -9.43
C GLY A 324 -9.75 -13.69 -8.83
N ARG A 325 -10.51 -14.63 -9.41
CA ARG A 325 -10.45 -16.05 -9.03
C ARG A 325 -9.45 -16.83 -9.88
N ARG A 326 -9.17 -16.30 -11.07
CA ARG A 326 -8.27 -16.88 -12.07
C ARG A 326 -7.16 -15.90 -12.40
N SER A 327 -5.92 -16.37 -12.24
CA SER A 327 -4.74 -15.61 -12.57
C SER A 327 -4.53 -15.51 -14.09
N SER A 328 -3.75 -14.52 -14.52
CA SER A 328 -3.18 -14.46 -15.87
C SER A 328 -2.07 -15.50 -16.10
N LEU A 329 -1.53 -16.08 -15.04
CA LEU A 329 -0.69 -17.28 -15.14
C LEU A 329 -1.59 -18.50 -15.37
N VAL A 330 -1.44 -19.15 -16.52
CA VAL A 330 -2.22 -20.32 -16.96
C VAL A 330 -2.37 -21.37 -15.86
N GLY A 331 -3.60 -21.83 -15.64
CA GLY A 331 -3.92 -22.87 -14.65
C GLY A 331 -3.83 -22.46 -13.17
N LYS A 332 -3.55 -21.20 -12.84
CA LYS A 332 -3.48 -20.73 -11.45
C LYS A 332 -4.81 -20.12 -10.99
N GLU A 333 -5.52 -20.84 -10.13
CA GLU A 333 -6.64 -20.31 -9.37
C GLU A 333 -6.15 -19.70 -8.05
N GLN A 334 -6.73 -18.57 -7.64
CA GLN A 334 -6.38 -17.89 -6.40
C GLN A 334 -7.60 -17.16 -5.83
N ASN A 335 -7.84 -17.27 -4.53
CA ASN A 335 -8.88 -16.51 -3.82
C ASN A 335 -8.18 -15.67 -2.75
N LEU A 336 -7.51 -14.60 -3.19
CA LEU A 336 -6.80 -13.70 -2.29
C LEU A 336 -7.81 -12.80 -1.58
N VAL A 337 -7.77 -12.77 -0.26
CA VAL A 337 -8.61 -11.91 0.58
C VAL A 337 -7.70 -11.05 1.43
N ASP A 338 -7.92 -9.74 1.41
CA ASP A 338 -7.22 -8.79 2.25
C ASP A 338 -7.89 -8.80 3.62
N SER A 339 -7.14 -9.16 4.66
CA SER A 339 -7.66 -9.36 6.02
C SER A 339 -8.21 -8.08 6.64
N PHE A 340 -7.83 -6.92 6.09
CA PHE A 340 -8.19 -5.60 6.58
C PHE A 340 -9.16 -4.86 5.65
N PHE A 341 -9.55 -5.49 4.54
CA PHE A 341 -10.62 -4.99 3.70
C PHE A 341 -11.95 -5.54 4.21
N VAL A 342 -12.90 -4.63 4.41
CA VAL A 342 -14.28 -4.97 4.71
C VAL A 342 -15.09 -4.30 3.62
N ASP A 343 -15.62 -5.08 2.66
CA ASP A 343 -16.40 -4.57 1.52
C ASP A 343 -17.58 -3.72 2.01
N SER A 344 -18.06 -4.07 3.20
CA SER A 344 -19.13 -3.40 3.91
C SER A 344 -18.74 -2.14 4.71
N LEU A 345 -17.63 -1.46 4.39
CA LEU A 345 -17.39 -0.07 4.82
C LEU A 345 -18.49 0.91 4.35
N LYS A 346 -19.33 0.48 3.39
CA LYS A 346 -20.59 1.16 3.08
C LYS A 346 -21.48 1.16 4.33
N ARG A 347 -21.66 2.35 4.89
CA ARG A 347 -22.63 2.59 5.98
C ARG A 347 -24.00 2.10 5.53
N ARG A 348 -24.61 1.23 6.33
CA ARG A 348 -25.95 0.70 6.10
C ARG A 348 -27.01 1.77 6.43
N TYR A 349 -26.71 2.66 7.38
CA TYR A 349 -27.66 3.60 7.95
C TYR A 349 -27.39 5.04 7.51
N ASN A 350 -27.57 5.31 6.22
CA ASN A 350 -27.32 6.62 5.61
C ASN A 350 -28.32 7.72 6.05
N ASP A 351 -29.42 7.33 6.69
CA ASP A 351 -30.43 8.24 7.26
C ASP A 351 -30.19 8.55 8.74
N SER A 352 -29.12 8.04 9.34
CA SER A 352 -28.73 8.34 10.72
C SER A 352 -28.24 9.78 10.87
N ASP A 353 -28.51 10.37 12.04
CA ASP A 353 -28.12 11.75 12.35
C ASP A 353 -26.68 11.83 12.88
N ASN A 354 -26.24 10.80 13.63
CA ASN A 354 -24.94 10.69 14.29
C ASN A 354 -24.41 12.04 14.83
N PRO A 355 -25.07 12.63 15.86
CA PRO A 355 -24.66 13.92 16.41
C PRO A 355 -23.19 13.90 16.88
N PRO A 356 -22.48 15.04 16.87
CA PRO A 356 -21.06 15.08 17.22
C PRO A 356 -20.75 14.37 18.54
N ALA A 357 -19.82 13.43 18.50
CA ALA A 357 -19.46 12.60 19.64
C ALA A 357 -18.03 12.06 19.54
N VAL A 358 -17.43 11.86 20.70
CA VAL A 358 -16.16 11.15 20.87
C VAL A 358 -16.45 9.71 21.27
N VAL A 359 -15.85 8.76 20.56
CA VAL A 359 -15.98 7.33 20.85
C VAL A 359 -14.67 6.80 21.36
N SER A 360 -14.69 6.25 22.57
CA SER A 360 -13.52 5.72 23.29
C SER A 360 -13.77 4.30 23.79
N THR A 361 -12.72 3.63 24.26
CA THR A 361 -12.81 2.25 24.75
C THR A 361 -11.67 1.92 25.69
N ASN A 362 -11.95 1.06 26.67
CA ASN A 362 -10.94 0.40 27.49
C ASN A 362 -10.66 -1.05 27.04
N ILE A 363 -11.24 -1.48 25.91
CA ILE A 363 -10.95 -2.77 25.27
C ILE A 363 -9.66 -2.61 24.45
N PRO A 364 -8.71 -3.58 24.49
CA PRO A 364 -7.49 -3.49 23.71
C PRO A 364 -7.74 -3.34 22.20
N VAL A 365 -7.40 -2.16 21.65
CA VAL A 365 -7.58 -1.86 20.22
C VAL A 365 -6.57 -2.65 19.36
N PHE A 366 -7.04 -3.23 18.26
CA PHE A 366 -6.17 -3.83 17.26
C PHE A 366 -5.61 -2.74 16.33
N ARG A 367 -4.29 -2.52 16.39
CA ARG A 367 -3.56 -1.59 15.50
C ARG A 367 -4.23 -0.19 15.43
N GLN A 368 -4.52 0.34 14.23
CA GLN A 368 -5.12 1.67 14.03
C GLN A 368 -6.66 1.67 13.98
N PHE A 369 -7.33 0.52 14.20
CA PHE A 369 -8.78 0.39 14.07
C PHE A 369 -9.53 0.97 15.29
N LYS A 370 -9.47 2.28 15.47
CA LYS A 370 -9.99 2.99 16.65
C LYS A 370 -11.54 2.97 16.73
N PRO A 371 -12.11 3.08 17.95
CA PRO A 371 -13.57 3.17 18.16
C PRO A 371 -14.28 4.24 17.31
N GLN A 372 -13.66 5.42 17.14
CA GLN A 372 -14.22 6.53 16.36
C GLN A 372 -14.57 6.16 14.91
N LEU A 373 -13.84 5.20 14.31
CA LEU A 373 -14.08 4.75 12.95
C LEU A 373 -15.43 4.04 12.78
N ALA A 374 -16.02 3.49 13.84
CA ALA A 374 -17.34 2.87 13.78
C ALA A 374 -18.50 3.89 13.82
N TYR A 375 -18.24 5.14 14.18
CA TYR A 375 -19.26 6.18 14.39
C TYR A 375 -19.20 7.33 13.38
N SER A 376 -17.99 7.71 12.98
CA SER A 376 -17.77 8.89 12.15
C SER A 376 -18.15 8.66 10.68
N THR A 377 -18.13 9.76 9.91
CA THR A 377 -18.29 9.69 8.45
C THR A 377 -17.05 9.16 7.74
N GLU A 378 -15.92 9.01 8.43
CA GLU A 378 -14.72 8.41 7.87
C GLU A 378 -14.95 6.91 7.60
N PRO A 379 -14.43 6.36 6.49
CA PRO A 379 -14.48 4.93 6.26
C PRO A 379 -13.68 4.21 7.35
N GLY A 380 -14.31 3.27 8.02
CA GLY A 380 -13.62 2.38 8.93
C GLY A 380 -14.55 1.62 9.84
N TYR A 381 -13.93 0.82 10.70
CA TYR A 381 -14.58 0.06 11.74
C TYR A 381 -13.66 0.00 12.95
N PHE A 382 -14.25 -0.25 14.12
CA PHE A 382 -13.50 -0.50 15.33
C PHE A 382 -13.17 -1.99 15.41
N TRP A 383 -11.92 -2.33 15.68
CA TRP A 383 -11.52 -3.72 15.85
C TRP A 383 -10.72 -3.90 17.14
N ALA A 384 -11.17 -4.81 17.99
CA ALA A 384 -10.67 -4.99 19.33
C ALA A 384 -10.24 -6.44 19.57
N LYS A 385 -9.14 -6.62 20.33
CA LYS A 385 -8.58 -7.93 20.66
C LYS A 385 -9.24 -8.48 21.92
N SER A 386 -9.85 -9.66 21.79
CA SER A 386 -10.33 -10.54 22.88
C SER A 386 -10.93 -9.78 24.08
N PRO A 387 -12.12 -9.16 23.92
CA PRO A 387 -12.76 -8.41 24.99
C PRO A 387 -13.04 -9.24 26.26
N LEU A 388 -12.80 -8.64 27.41
CA LEU A 388 -13.06 -9.22 28.74
C LEU A 388 -14.31 -8.63 29.37
N ALA A 389 -14.95 -9.40 30.25
CA ALA A 389 -16.12 -8.97 31.01
C ALA A 389 -15.83 -7.68 31.79
N GLY A 390 -16.76 -6.73 31.71
CA GLY A 390 -16.65 -5.41 32.34
C GLY A 390 -15.94 -4.36 31.48
N GLN A 391 -15.23 -4.75 30.42
CA GLN A 391 -14.73 -3.79 29.43
C GLN A 391 -15.86 -3.26 28.55
N ALA A 392 -15.66 -2.10 27.94
CA ALA A 392 -16.68 -1.39 27.20
C ALA A 392 -16.10 -0.45 26.14
N PHE A 393 -16.96 -0.05 25.20
CA PHE A 393 -16.75 1.16 24.42
C PHE A 393 -17.89 2.14 24.68
N PHE A 394 -17.59 3.41 24.49
CA PHE A 394 -18.39 4.53 24.95
C PHE A 394 -18.63 5.51 23.80
N VAL A 395 -19.81 6.10 23.74
CA VAL A 395 -20.10 7.26 22.89
C VAL A 395 -20.42 8.42 23.81
N LEU A 396 -19.58 9.44 23.82
CA LEU A 396 -19.76 10.67 24.56
C LEU A 396 -20.21 11.77 23.60
N PHE A 397 -21.47 12.18 23.69
CA PHE A 397 -21.98 13.26 22.85
C PHE A 397 -21.38 14.60 23.28
N GLU A 398 -21.03 15.45 22.33
CA GLU A 398 -20.58 16.82 22.60
C GLU A 398 -21.70 17.62 23.28
N GLU A 399 -22.92 17.51 22.77
CA GLU A 399 -24.14 18.05 23.37
C GLU A 399 -25.11 16.91 23.71
N PRO A 400 -25.73 16.89 24.91
CA PRO A 400 -26.75 15.90 25.24
C PRO A 400 -27.88 15.86 24.19
N ALA A 401 -28.30 14.67 23.79
CA ALA A 401 -29.31 14.51 22.74
C ALA A 401 -30.41 13.52 23.14
N ARG A 402 -31.66 13.83 22.76
CA ARG A 402 -32.77 12.86 22.86
C ARG A 402 -32.70 11.92 21.67
N LEU A 403 -32.59 10.63 21.95
CA LEU A 403 -32.39 9.61 20.90
C LEU A 403 -33.72 8.95 20.56
N SER A 404 -34.02 8.81 19.28
CA SER A 404 -35.19 8.06 18.79
C SER A 404 -34.83 6.61 18.45
N ARG A 405 -33.59 6.37 17.98
CA ARG A 405 -33.08 5.05 17.62
C ARG A 405 -31.58 4.97 17.81
N VAL A 406 -31.10 3.80 18.26
CA VAL A 406 -29.68 3.45 18.31
C VAL A 406 -29.50 2.06 17.75
N VAL A 407 -28.56 1.92 16.82
CA VAL A 407 -28.13 0.63 16.27
C VAL A 407 -26.63 0.47 16.43
N VAL A 408 -26.20 -0.70 16.89
CA VAL A 408 -24.81 -1.11 16.89
C VAL A 408 -24.70 -2.44 16.15
N GLU A 409 -23.94 -2.47 15.06
CA GLU A 409 -23.64 -3.69 14.31
C GLU A 409 -22.21 -4.13 14.56
N THR A 410 -22.05 -5.40 14.95
CA THR A 410 -20.76 -6.06 15.14
C THR A 410 -20.59 -7.23 14.18
N GLY A 411 -19.35 -7.62 13.91
CA GLY A 411 -18.99 -8.58 12.87
C GLY A 411 -19.16 -8.01 11.45
N SER A 412 -18.77 -8.82 10.47
CA SER A 412 -18.94 -8.52 9.04
C SER A 412 -19.09 -9.81 8.25
N VAL A 413 -19.28 -9.72 6.93
CA VAL A 413 -19.33 -10.91 6.06
C VAL A 413 -17.94 -11.54 5.98
N GLU A 414 -16.91 -10.70 5.99
CA GLU A 414 -15.49 -11.06 5.95
C GLU A 414 -15.00 -11.61 7.29
N HIS A 415 -15.55 -11.09 8.40
CA HIS A 415 -15.23 -11.48 9.78
C HIS A 415 -16.51 -11.87 10.55
N PRO A 416 -17.15 -13.01 10.23
CA PRO A 416 -18.44 -13.40 10.81
C PRO A 416 -18.33 -13.85 12.27
N THR A 417 -17.13 -14.21 12.74
CA THR A 417 -16.86 -14.61 14.12
C THR A 417 -16.58 -13.45 15.05
N ASP A 418 -16.26 -12.27 14.51
CA ASP A 418 -15.79 -11.12 15.27
C ASP A 418 -16.96 -10.27 15.77
N VAL A 419 -17.96 -10.95 16.36
CA VAL A 419 -19.17 -10.36 16.90
C VAL A 419 -19.06 -10.16 18.40
N LEU A 420 -19.81 -9.19 18.93
CA LEU A 420 -20.06 -9.11 20.37
C LEU A 420 -21.17 -10.10 20.72
N GLU A 421 -20.79 -11.26 21.25
CA GLU A 421 -21.75 -12.32 21.60
C GLU A 421 -22.57 -11.96 22.84
N ASN A 422 -21.92 -11.38 23.85
CA ASN A 422 -22.51 -11.11 25.15
C ASN A 422 -22.17 -9.68 25.58
N GLY A 423 -23.14 -8.79 25.41
CA GLY A 423 -23.00 -7.40 25.84
C GLY A 423 -24.33 -6.72 26.12
N THR A 424 -24.26 -5.59 26.80
CA THR A 424 -25.41 -4.71 27.08
C THR A 424 -25.15 -3.31 26.60
N LEU A 425 -26.19 -2.62 26.14
CA LEU A 425 -26.13 -1.18 25.89
C LEU A 425 -26.86 -0.43 26.99
N GLU A 426 -26.23 0.63 27.50
CA GLU A 426 -26.74 1.48 28.58
C GLU A 426 -26.61 2.96 28.17
N ALA A 427 -27.51 3.81 28.67
CA ALA A 427 -27.52 5.25 28.42
C ALA A 427 -27.52 6.05 29.72
N SER A 428 -26.88 7.22 29.73
CA SER A 428 -26.86 8.13 30.87
C SER A 428 -26.96 9.60 30.42
N ALA A 429 -27.61 10.42 31.24
CA ALA A 429 -27.65 11.88 31.10
C ALA A 429 -26.49 12.60 31.82
N HIS A 430 -25.82 11.93 32.74
CA HIS A 430 -24.99 12.58 33.77
C HIS A 430 -23.52 12.21 33.62
N LEU A 431 -22.77 13.05 32.90
CA LEU A 431 -21.31 12.98 32.85
C LEU A 431 -20.72 13.45 34.18
N VAL A 432 -19.89 12.63 34.81
CA VAL A 432 -19.20 12.94 36.07
C VAL A 432 -17.77 13.40 35.81
N SER A 433 -17.04 12.69 34.94
CA SER A 433 -15.67 13.05 34.55
C SER A 433 -15.27 12.33 33.26
N VAL A 434 -14.16 12.74 32.65
CA VAL A 434 -13.54 12.06 31.51
C VAL A 434 -12.10 11.74 31.89
N ASN A 435 -11.66 10.52 31.62
CA ASN A 435 -10.27 10.12 31.83
C ASN A 435 -9.37 10.83 30.82
N GLU A 436 -8.43 11.63 31.30
CA GLU A 436 -7.52 12.42 30.46
C GLU A 436 -6.55 11.57 29.62
N LEU A 437 -6.36 10.28 29.96
CA LEU A 437 -5.41 9.40 29.27
C LEU A 437 -5.99 8.73 28.02
N ASP A 438 -7.28 8.39 28.05
CA ASP A 438 -7.91 7.55 27.01
C ASP A 438 -9.31 8.04 26.58
N ASP A 439 -9.70 9.25 27.01
CA ASP A 439 -11.00 9.87 26.73
C ASP A 439 -12.20 9.03 27.16
N THR A 440 -12.01 8.08 28.09
CA THR A 440 -13.11 7.25 28.60
C THR A 440 -14.02 8.08 29.52
N PRO A 441 -15.32 8.21 29.22
CA PRO A 441 -16.24 8.94 30.08
C PRO A 441 -16.66 8.09 31.29
N TYR A 442 -16.69 8.73 32.45
CA TYR A 442 -17.36 8.20 33.64
C TYR A 442 -18.68 8.94 33.82
N CYS A 443 -19.79 8.21 33.63
CA CYS A 443 -21.16 8.74 33.77
C CYS A 443 -21.89 7.96 34.88
N SER A 444 -22.85 8.59 35.56
CA SER A 444 -23.67 7.97 36.61
C SER A 444 -25.06 7.61 36.08
N ASP A 445 -25.86 6.92 36.89
CA ASP A 445 -27.30 6.72 36.64
C ASP A 445 -27.63 6.09 35.28
N TYR A 446 -26.84 5.07 34.91
CA TYR A 446 -27.06 4.34 33.67
C TYR A 446 -28.41 3.63 33.67
N VAL A 447 -29.15 3.84 32.59
CA VAL A 447 -30.39 3.14 32.24
C VAL A 447 -30.05 2.08 31.21
N ARG A 448 -30.31 0.81 31.53
CA ARG A 448 -30.11 -0.31 30.60
C ARG A 448 -31.13 -0.25 29.47
N LEU A 449 -30.64 -0.32 28.23
CA LEU A 449 -31.44 -0.31 27.01
C LEU A 449 -31.75 -1.72 26.49
N GLY A 450 -30.86 -2.68 26.75
CA GLY A 450 -31.05 -4.08 26.40
C GLY A 450 -29.73 -4.83 26.22
N ASP A 451 -29.82 -6.00 25.60
CA ASP A 451 -28.71 -6.92 25.33
C ASP A 451 -28.43 -7.01 23.83
N PHE A 452 -27.17 -7.25 23.48
CA PHE A 452 -26.77 -7.61 22.13
C PHE A 452 -27.31 -9.01 21.78
N GLY A 453 -27.82 -9.17 20.56
CA GLY A 453 -28.29 -10.45 20.04
C GLY A 453 -27.73 -10.69 18.63
N ASN A 454 -27.08 -11.84 18.43
CA ASN A 454 -26.45 -12.22 17.16
C ASN A 454 -25.53 -11.11 16.60
N GLY A 455 -24.73 -10.49 17.46
CA GLY A 455 -23.81 -9.42 17.06
C GLY A 455 -24.47 -8.08 16.70
N ARG A 456 -25.77 -7.91 16.99
CA ARG A 456 -26.49 -6.66 16.73
C ARG A 456 -27.23 -6.18 17.98
N PHE A 457 -27.23 -4.88 18.17
CA PHE A 457 -28.11 -4.20 19.11
C PHE A 457 -28.97 -3.19 18.36
N GLU A 458 -30.26 -3.15 18.67
CA GLU A 458 -31.15 -2.10 18.19
C GLU A 458 -32.16 -1.72 19.28
N ALA A 459 -32.21 -0.43 19.59
CA ALA A 459 -33.26 0.16 20.41
C ALA A 459 -33.98 1.23 19.59
N VAL A 460 -35.32 1.16 19.55
CA VAL A 460 -36.19 2.12 18.88
C VAL A 460 -37.18 2.64 19.90
N THR A 461 -37.42 3.94 19.86
CA THR A 461 -38.44 4.59 20.68
C THR A 461 -39.35 5.46 19.86
N ARG A 462 -40.62 5.51 20.28
CA ARG A 462 -41.62 6.41 19.68
C ARG A 462 -41.73 7.63 20.59
N SER A 463 -41.43 8.81 20.06
CA SER A 463 -41.60 10.09 20.78
C SER A 463 -40.81 10.14 22.11
N ARG A 464 -41.41 10.65 23.20
CA ARG A 464 -40.77 10.88 24.51
C ARG A 464 -40.78 9.69 25.47
N GLU A 465 -40.88 8.45 24.98
CA GLU A 465 -40.79 7.25 25.81
C GLU A 465 -39.42 6.57 25.64
N GLY A 466 -38.95 5.82 26.64
CA GLY A 466 -37.64 5.15 26.61
C GLY A 466 -36.47 6.12 26.43
N LEU A 467 -35.59 5.88 25.45
CA LEU A 467 -34.50 6.76 25.01
C LEU A 467 -34.93 8.21 24.71
N GLY A 468 -36.15 8.43 24.24
CA GLY A 468 -36.65 9.78 23.97
C GLY A 468 -37.09 10.54 25.21
N SER A 469 -37.18 9.89 26.38
CA SER A 469 -37.72 10.48 27.61
C SER A 469 -36.74 11.40 28.32
N PHE A 470 -35.43 11.23 28.11
CA PHE A 470 -34.36 12.05 28.69
C PHE A 470 -33.28 12.37 27.65
N GLU A 471 -32.42 13.34 27.97
CA GLU A 471 -31.27 13.69 27.13
C GLU A 471 -30.09 12.78 27.46
N VAL A 472 -29.60 12.05 26.45
CA VAL A 472 -28.47 11.14 26.60
C VAL A 472 -27.19 11.91 26.37
N LYS A 473 -26.29 11.87 27.35
CA LYS A 473 -24.92 12.38 27.26
C LYS A 473 -23.93 11.25 26.95
N CYS A 474 -24.16 10.05 27.48
CA CYS A 474 -23.27 8.91 27.35
C CYS A 474 -24.03 7.66 26.90
N LEU A 475 -23.51 6.94 25.91
CA LEU A 475 -23.84 5.53 25.67
C LEU A 475 -22.65 4.66 26.07
N LYS A 476 -22.95 3.51 26.65
CA LYS A 476 -21.95 2.53 27.08
C LYS A 476 -22.36 1.13 26.62
N ALA A 477 -21.53 0.52 25.80
CA ALA A 477 -21.68 -0.88 25.41
C ALA A 477 -20.71 -1.73 26.22
N THR A 478 -21.23 -2.48 27.20
CA THR A 478 -20.45 -3.28 28.14
C THR A 478 -20.40 -4.74 27.69
N VAL A 479 -19.21 -5.34 27.67
CA VAL A 479 -18.99 -6.77 27.48
C VAL A 479 -19.38 -7.49 28.78
N THR A 480 -20.33 -8.42 28.73
CA THR A 480 -20.87 -9.08 29.93
C THR A 480 -20.22 -10.42 30.23
N ARG A 481 -19.50 -11.01 29.27
CA ARG A 481 -18.73 -12.25 29.44
C ARG A 481 -17.43 -12.19 28.67
N ASP A 482 -16.39 -12.81 29.20
CA ASP A 482 -15.11 -12.96 28.51
C ASP A 482 -15.31 -13.68 27.17
N GLN A 483 -14.71 -13.15 26.12
CA GLN A 483 -14.64 -13.82 24.82
C GLN A 483 -13.19 -13.91 24.35
N GLN A 484 -12.81 -15.09 23.85
CA GLN A 484 -11.47 -15.32 23.31
C GLN A 484 -11.32 -14.74 21.90
N VAL A 485 -12.43 -14.65 21.16
CA VAL A 485 -12.48 -14.13 19.79
C VAL A 485 -12.47 -12.59 19.81
N TRP A 486 -11.90 -12.00 18.77
CA TRP A 486 -11.87 -10.55 18.57
C TRP A 486 -13.29 -10.01 18.36
N MET A 487 -13.43 -8.68 18.45
CA MET A 487 -14.70 -8.01 18.25
C MET A 487 -14.52 -6.85 17.26
N LEU A 488 -15.27 -6.90 16.17
CA LEU A 488 -15.35 -5.87 15.15
C LEU A 488 -16.67 -5.12 15.33
N VAL A 489 -16.63 -3.82 15.63
CA VAL A 489 -17.82 -2.96 15.57
C VAL A 489 -17.82 -2.24 14.24
N LYS A 490 -18.74 -2.66 13.37
CA LYS A 490 -18.83 -2.21 12.00
C LYS A 490 -19.43 -0.80 11.92
N GLU A 491 -20.54 -0.58 12.62
CA GLU A 491 -21.29 0.67 12.54
C GLU A 491 -22.07 0.94 13.82
N ILE A 492 -21.99 2.18 14.28
CA ILE A 492 -22.81 2.76 15.34
C ILE A 492 -23.64 3.86 14.69
N ALA A 493 -24.95 3.64 14.59
CA ALA A 493 -25.88 4.57 13.95
C ALA A 493 -26.90 5.10 14.96
N ILE A 494 -27.08 6.42 15.00
CA ILE A 494 -27.88 7.11 16.00
C ILE A 494 -28.82 8.10 15.32
N TRP A 495 -30.09 8.06 15.72
CA TRP A 495 -31.11 9.02 15.31
C TRP A 495 -31.59 9.79 16.53
N THR A 496 -31.82 11.07 16.33
CA THR A 496 -32.35 12.00 17.32
C THR A 496 -33.87 12.12 17.20
N VAL A 497 -34.53 12.57 18.26
CA VAL A 497 -35.95 12.94 18.20
C VAL A 497 -36.06 14.27 17.45
N LYS A 498 -36.84 14.29 16.37
CA LYS A 498 -37.12 15.50 15.58
C LYS A 498 -38.20 16.37 16.20
#